data_AF-A0A5K0ZCD1-F1
#
_entry.id   AF-A0A5K0ZCD1-F1
#
_cell.length_a   1.000
_cell.length_b   1.000
_cell.length_c   1.000
_cell.angle_alpha   90.00
_cell.angle_beta   90.00
_cell.angle_gamma   90.00
#
_symmetry.space_group_name_H-M   'P 1'
#
loop_
_entity.id
_entity.type
_entity.pdbx_description
1 polymer ?
#
loop_
_entity_poly.entity_id
_entity_poly.type
_entity_poly.pdbx_seq_one_letter_code
_entity_poly.pdbx_strand_id
1 'polypeptide(L)'
;MAQSNSSSSIASAPSRYPYPYNLNVANFVPIKLNQSNFLLWQTQMMALIESQDMTGFLDGEYQPPAKFLTTSDGSTATELNPDYLAWWKSDQLLRGWITGTLAEEILGIIIGQQTAMEVWTTLTQHFANKSKEREMFLMQKLQMHKKGNSSVDEYIRSFKKISDELTAIGKPISNETKVFWLLTGLGKHYESFRTTLLTTMLKPPAPSYLEVATLLQNHETMRTLEEDSPSTNVASMVGLL
;
A
#
# COMPACT_ATOMS: atom_id res chain seq x y z
N MET A 1 -40.61 43.18 49.00
CA MET A 1 -39.25 42.63 48.90
C MET A 1 -39.35 41.28 48.21
N ALA A 2 -39.07 41.22 46.91
CA ALA A 2 -38.99 39.96 46.17
C ALA A 2 -37.51 39.65 45.95
N GLN A 3 -37.02 38.56 46.52
CA GLN A 3 -35.65 38.08 46.34
C GLN A 3 -35.59 37.30 45.02
N SER A 4 -34.90 37.85 44.04
CA SER A 4 -34.57 37.16 42.79
C SER A 4 -33.41 36.20 43.04
N ASN A 5 -33.70 34.91 43.04
CA ASN A 5 -32.70 33.84 43.18
C ASN A 5 -32.08 33.56 41.80
N SER A 6 -30.96 34.20 41.50
CA SER A 6 -30.21 33.95 40.26
C SER A 6 -29.34 32.70 40.43
N SER A 7 -29.86 31.55 40.00
CA SER A 7 -29.07 30.33 39.88
C SER A 7 -28.18 30.44 38.64
N SER A 8 -26.92 30.86 38.80
CA SER A 8 -25.93 30.86 37.74
C SER A 8 -25.50 29.43 37.43
N SER A 9 -25.94 28.89 36.29
CA SER A 9 -25.35 27.68 35.72
C SER A 9 -23.92 27.98 35.30
N ILE A 10 -22.94 27.44 36.03
CA ILE A 10 -21.54 27.48 35.64
C ILE A 10 -21.40 26.58 34.41
N ALA A 11 -21.39 27.17 33.21
CA ALA A 11 -20.95 26.48 32.01
C ALA A 11 -19.47 26.13 32.20
N SER A 12 -19.14 24.84 32.27
CA SER A 12 -17.76 24.37 32.29
C SER A 12 -17.07 24.82 31.00
N ALA A 13 -15.93 25.51 31.11
CA ALA A 13 -15.11 25.83 29.95
C ALA A 13 -14.81 24.55 29.15
N PRO A 14 -14.84 24.59 27.80
CA PRO A 14 -14.50 23.42 27.00
C PRO A 14 -13.09 22.97 27.37
N SER A 15 -12.93 21.66 27.61
CA SER A 15 -11.61 21.09 27.90
C SER A 15 -10.69 21.33 26.71
N ARG A 16 -9.45 21.76 26.97
CA ARG A 16 -8.43 22.04 25.94
C ARG A 16 -8.17 20.85 25.01
N TYR A 17 -8.43 19.64 25.50
CA TYR A 17 -8.26 18.39 24.77
C TYR A 17 -9.57 17.59 24.79
N PRO A 18 -9.95 16.96 23.65
CA PRO A 18 -11.13 16.09 23.59
C PRO A 18 -10.92 14.80 24.39
N TYR A 19 -11.92 14.40 25.17
CA TYR A 19 -11.90 13.15 25.94
C TYR A 19 -13.25 12.42 25.87
N PRO A 20 -13.58 11.77 24.74
CA PRO A 20 -14.87 11.11 24.54
C PRO A 20 -14.92 9.73 25.23
N TYR A 21 -15.12 9.75 26.55
CA TYR A 21 -15.08 8.57 27.43
C TYR A 21 -16.18 7.52 27.17
N ASN A 22 -17.26 7.85 26.47
CA ASN A 22 -18.39 6.95 26.21
C ASN A 22 -18.29 6.18 24.89
N LEU A 23 -17.26 6.43 24.07
CA LEU A 23 -17.16 5.80 22.76
C LEU A 23 -16.52 4.41 22.84
N ASN A 24 -17.19 3.46 22.20
CA ASN A 24 -16.61 2.15 21.94
C ASN A 24 -16.02 2.14 20.52
N VAL A 25 -14.69 2.08 20.43
CA VAL A 25 -13.96 2.03 19.16
C VAL A 25 -14.46 0.93 18.22
N ALA A 26 -14.89 -0.22 18.76
CA ALA A 26 -15.37 -1.35 17.95
C ALA A 26 -16.64 -1.04 17.15
N ASN A 27 -17.42 -0.05 17.58
CA ASN A 27 -18.62 0.38 16.84
C ASN A 27 -18.28 1.22 15.60
N PHE A 28 -17.11 1.88 15.58
CA PHE A 28 -16.65 2.73 14.48
C PHE A 28 -15.64 2.02 13.59
N VAL A 29 -14.78 1.20 14.20
CA VAL A 29 -13.73 0.43 13.54
C VAL A 29 -13.94 -1.06 13.86
N PRO A 30 -14.92 -1.72 13.21
CA PRO A 30 -15.23 -3.13 13.45
C PRO A 30 -14.13 -4.10 12.98
N ILE A 31 -13.23 -3.65 12.10
CA ILE A 31 -12.14 -4.48 11.58
C ILE A 31 -10.90 -4.38 12.45
N LYS A 32 -10.22 -5.52 12.63
CA LYS A 32 -8.87 -5.53 13.20
C LYS A 32 -7.82 -5.31 12.12
N LEU A 33 -6.86 -4.42 12.36
CA LEU A 33 -5.71 -4.21 11.49
C LEU A 33 -4.89 -5.50 11.42
N ASN A 34 -4.69 -5.99 10.21
CA ASN A 34 -3.84 -7.12 9.87
C ASN A 34 -2.88 -6.74 8.73
N GLN A 35 -2.12 -7.73 8.28
CA GLN A 35 -1.08 -7.59 7.27
C GLN A 35 -1.55 -7.17 5.86
N SER A 36 -2.86 -7.10 5.61
CA SER A 36 -3.45 -6.93 4.28
C SER A 36 -4.54 -5.86 4.16
N ASN A 37 -5.04 -5.32 5.27
CA ASN A 37 -6.19 -4.40 5.28
C ASN A 37 -5.87 -2.99 5.80
N PHE A 38 -4.58 -2.60 5.83
CA PHE A 38 -4.14 -1.31 6.39
C PHE A 38 -4.92 -0.11 5.88
N LEU A 39 -5.12 0.01 4.55
CA LEU A 39 -5.84 1.16 3.99
C LEU A 39 -7.29 1.23 4.47
N LEU A 40 -7.99 0.09 4.50
CA LEU A 40 -9.38 0.05 4.96
C LEU A 40 -9.48 0.38 6.46
N TRP A 41 -8.58 -0.17 7.26
CA TRP A 41 -8.48 0.13 8.70
C TRP A 41 -8.16 1.60 8.94
N GLN A 42 -7.19 2.15 8.21
CA GLN A 42 -6.78 3.54 8.31
C GLN A 42 -7.94 4.48 7.99
N THR A 43 -8.72 4.19 6.94
CA THR A 43 -9.91 4.98 6.59
C THR A 43 -10.94 5.01 7.72
N GLN A 44 -11.26 3.87 8.33
CA GLN A 44 -12.24 3.81 9.43
C GLN A 44 -11.70 4.48 10.70
N MET A 45 -10.43 4.27 11.02
CA MET A 45 -9.79 4.86 12.19
C MET A 45 -9.70 6.38 12.06
N MET A 46 -9.26 6.91 10.91
CA MET A 46 -9.23 8.35 10.67
C MET A 46 -10.62 8.98 10.77
N ALA A 47 -11.66 8.33 10.22
CA ALA A 47 -13.02 8.83 10.33
C ALA A 47 -13.48 8.98 11.80
N LEU A 48 -13.12 8.02 12.68
CA LEU A 48 -13.37 8.15 14.12
C LEU A 48 -12.57 9.32 14.71
N ILE A 49 -11.28 9.41 14.44
CA ILE A 49 -10.38 10.43 15.00
C ILE A 49 -10.83 11.84 14.61
N GLU A 50 -11.15 12.04 13.33
CA GLU A 50 -11.66 13.29 12.77
C GLU A 50 -13.02 13.65 13.38
N SER A 51 -13.92 12.67 13.58
CA SER A 51 -15.23 12.94 14.20
C SER A 51 -15.16 13.42 15.66
N GLN A 52 -14.02 13.23 16.31
CA GLN A 52 -13.79 13.57 17.72
C GLN A 52 -12.77 14.71 17.90
N ASP A 53 -12.38 15.39 16.82
CA ASP A 53 -11.36 16.44 16.81
C ASP A 53 -10.01 15.99 17.45
N MET A 54 -9.66 14.70 17.31
CA MET A 54 -8.45 14.13 17.91
C MET A 54 -7.24 14.09 16.96
N THR A 55 -7.36 14.65 15.76
CA THR A 55 -6.30 14.66 14.74
C THR A 55 -5.02 15.35 15.23
N GLY A 56 -5.16 16.37 16.08
CA GLY A 56 -4.04 17.10 16.66
C GLY A 56 -3.05 16.25 17.46
N PHE A 57 -3.49 15.09 17.96
CA PHE A 57 -2.61 14.13 18.63
C PHE A 57 -1.73 13.31 17.66
N LEU A 58 -2.09 13.28 16.37
CA LEU A 58 -1.37 12.49 15.35
C LEU A 58 -0.42 13.34 14.50
N ASP A 59 -0.77 14.59 14.21
CA ASP A 59 0.04 15.50 13.40
C ASP A 59 0.97 16.39 14.24
N GLY A 60 0.80 16.38 15.57
CA GLY A 60 1.58 17.16 16.50
C GLY A 60 1.05 18.58 16.75
N GLU A 61 -0.16 18.91 16.33
CA GLU A 61 -0.80 20.17 16.73
C GLU A 61 -0.94 20.25 18.26
N TYR A 62 -1.33 19.14 18.90
CA TYR A 62 -1.40 19.00 20.36
C TYR A 62 -0.07 18.54 20.94
N GLN A 63 0.88 19.47 21.03
CA GLN A 63 2.16 19.23 21.67
C GLN A 63 2.01 18.93 23.18
N PRO A 64 2.82 18.01 23.74
CA PRO A 64 2.80 17.70 25.16
C PRO A 64 3.16 18.94 26.00
N PRO A 65 2.30 19.36 26.93
CA PRO A 65 2.63 20.42 27.88
C PRO A 65 3.80 20.02 28.78
N ALA A 66 4.44 21.01 29.42
CA ALA A 66 5.44 20.73 30.45
C ALA A 66 4.84 19.87 31.56
N LYS A 67 5.49 18.75 31.89
CA LYS A 67 4.98 17.78 32.86
C LYS A 67 4.82 18.37 34.25
N PHE A 68 5.75 19.24 34.67
CA PHE A 68 5.71 19.90 35.96
C PHE A 68 5.66 21.42 35.79
N LEU A 69 4.95 22.09 36.70
CA LEU A 69 4.90 23.55 36.75
C LEU A 69 6.18 24.10 37.38
N THR A 70 6.68 25.21 36.84
CA THR A 70 7.81 25.96 37.41
C THR A 70 7.27 27.09 38.28
N THR A 71 7.67 27.15 39.55
CA THR A 71 7.35 28.27 40.45
C THR A 71 8.11 29.53 40.02
N SER A 72 7.56 30.72 40.30
CA SER A 72 8.13 32.04 39.97
C SER A 72 9.58 32.26 40.39
N ASP A 73 10.08 31.47 41.35
CA ASP A 73 11.37 31.68 42.01
C ASP A 73 12.47 30.76 41.46
N GLY A 74 12.23 30.09 40.32
CA GLY A 74 13.22 29.29 39.59
C GLY A 74 13.73 28.03 40.30
N SER A 75 13.18 27.70 41.47
CA SER A 75 13.66 26.61 42.32
C SER A 75 12.57 25.57 42.53
N THR A 76 12.84 24.36 42.02
CA THR A 76 12.08 23.10 42.15
C THR A 76 10.67 23.04 41.54
N ALA A 77 10.57 22.26 40.46
CA ALA A 77 9.33 21.71 39.92
C ALA A 77 8.63 20.85 40.98
N THR A 78 7.54 21.35 41.57
CA THR A 78 6.91 20.70 42.73
C THR A 78 5.51 20.15 42.42
N GLU A 79 4.83 20.66 41.39
CA GLU A 79 3.45 20.28 41.06
C GLU A 79 3.30 19.76 39.64
N LEU A 80 2.54 18.66 39.49
CA LEU A 80 2.21 18.06 38.21
C LEU A 80 1.23 18.96 37.45
N ASN A 81 1.56 19.28 36.20
CA ASN A 81 0.74 20.17 35.39
C ASN A 81 -0.62 19.53 35.04
N PRO A 82 -1.76 20.12 35.45
CA PRO A 82 -3.09 19.63 35.09
C PRO A 82 -3.32 19.55 33.58
N ASP A 83 -2.74 20.47 32.80
CA ASP A 83 -2.85 20.46 31.33
C ASP A 83 -2.11 19.26 30.74
N TYR A 84 -0.93 18.91 31.27
CA TYR A 84 -0.21 17.70 30.86
C TYR A 84 -1.03 16.45 31.16
N LEU A 85 -1.68 16.38 32.31
CA LEU A 85 -2.55 15.25 32.66
C LEU A 85 -3.75 15.13 31.71
N ALA A 86 -4.39 16.25 31.37
CA ALA A 86 -5.52 16.26 30.43
C ALA A 86 -5.10 15.84 29.02
N TRP A 87 -3.96 16.34 28.54
CA TRP A 87 -3.33 15.91 27.30
C TRP A 87 -3.03 14.41 27.33
N TRP A 88 -2.34 13.93 28.37
CA TRP A 88 -1.93 12.54 28.52
C TRP A 88 -3.11 11.58 28.53
N LYS A 89 -4.20 11.90 29.24
CA LYS A 89 -5.40 11.06 29.24
C LYS A 89 -6.01 10.92 27.84
N SER A 90 -6.03 12.00 27.07
CA SER A 90 -6.61 12.04 25.73
C SER A 90 -5.74 11.30 24.72
N ASP A 91 -4.42 11.51 24.78
CA ASP A 91 -3.44 10.75 24.00
C ASP A 91 -3.51 9.24 24.30
N GLN A 92 -3.56 8.85 25.59
CA GLN A 92 -3.66 7.45 25.98
C GLN A 92 -5.00 6.80 25.61
N LEU A 93 -6.09 7.57 25.58
CA LEU A 93 -7.38 7.09 25.07
C LEU A 93 -7.27 6.75 23.57
N LEU A 94 -6.73 7.67 22.77
CA LEU A 94 -6.53 7.45 21.34
C LEU A 94 -5.59 6.28 21.07
N ARG A 95 -4.48 6.19 21.81
CA ARG A 95 -3.57 5.04 21.77
C ARG A 95 -4.28 3.74 22.11
N GLY A 96 -5.18 3.77 23.10
CA GLY A 96 -6.03 2.64 23.47
C GLY A 96 -6.96 2.20 22.35
N TRP A 97 -7.59 3.15 21.65
CA TRP A 97 -8.42 2.86 20.48
C TRP A 97 -7.63 2.23 19.34
N ILE A 98 -6.49 2.82 18.98
CA ILE A 98 -5.61 2.28 17.94
C ILE A 98 -5.21 0.86 18.31
N THR A 99 -4.67 0.66 19.51
CA THR A 99 -4.20 -0.65 20.01
C THR A 99 -5.32 -1.69 20.07
N GLY A 100 -6.52 -1.30 20.53
CA GLY A 100 -7.68 -2.20 20.65
C GLY A 100 -8.19 -2.73 19.31
N THR A 101 -7.86 -2.04 18.22
CA THR A 101 -8.21 -2.45 16.85
C THR A 101 -7.08 -3.19 16.13
N LEU A 102 -5.99 -3.54 16.80
CA LEU A 102 -4.91 -4.31 16.18
C LEU A 102 -5.16 -5.82 16.30
N ALA A 103 -4.81 -6.57 15.26
CA ALA A 103 -4.66 -8.02 15.36
C ALA A 103 -3.36 -8.37 16.12
N GLU A 104 -3.30 -9.58 16.67
CA GLU A 104 -2.21 -10.01 17.54
C GLU A 104 -0.85 -9.93 16.83
N GLU A 105 -0.80 -10.30 15.55
CA GLU A 105 0.40 -10.25 14.73
C GLU A 105 0.94 -8.83 14.48
N ILE A 106 0.13 -7.79 14.72
CA ILE A 106 0.51 -6.39 14.54
C ILE A 106 0.99 -5.76 15.86
N LEU A 107 0.53 -6.26 17.01
CA LEU A 107 0.89 -5.70 18.33
C LEU A 107 2.41 -5.67 18.56
N GLY A 108 3.14 -6.67 18.05
CA GLY A 108 4.61 -6.73 18.15
C GLY A 108 5.32 -5.54 17.51
N ILE A 109 4.71 -4.89 16.52
CA ILE A 109 5.30 -3.76 15.78
C ILE A 109 5.33 -2.49 16.64
N ILE A 110 4.39 -2.33 17.57
CA ILE A 110 4.19 -1.10 18.34
C ILE A 110 4.76 -1.19 19.77
N ILE A 111 5.54 -2.23 20.07
CA ILE A 111 6.18 -2.40 21.37
C ILE A 111 7.10 -1.21 21.66
N GLY A 112 7.02 -0.68 22.88
CA GLY A 112 7.82 0.46 23.33
C GLY A 112 7.25 1.83 22.97
N GLN A 113 6.26 1.93 22.09
CA GLN A 113 5.61 3.19 21.73
C GLN A 113 4.65 3.64 22.84
N GLN A 114 4.87 4.88 23.32
CA GLN A 114 4.21 5.46 24.47
C GLN A 114 3.05 6.39 24.09
N THR A 115 3.15 7.09 22.97
CA THR A 115 2.13 8.07 22.52
C THR A 115 1.28 7.55 21.36
N ALA A 116 0.11 8.14 21.14
CA ALA A 116 -0.73 7.80 19.99
C ALA A 116 -0.02 8.12 18.66
N MET A 117 0.68 9.25 18.60
CA MET A 117 1.49 9.67 17.45
C MET A 117 2.57 8.64 17.10
N GLU A 118 3.32 8.16 18.12
CA GLU A 118 4.36 7.14 17.95
C GLU A 118 3.80 5.84 17.37
N VAL A 119 2.69 5.35 17.94
CA VAL A 119 1.99 4.15 17.44
C VAL A 119 1.52 4.35 16.00
N TRP A 120 0.83 5.46 15.73
CA TRP A 120 0.30 5.78 14.39
C TRP A 120 1.40 5.88 13.33
N THR A 121 2.47 6.60 13.66
CA THR A 121 3.63 6.78 12.76
C THR A 121 4.31 5.46 12.50
N THR A 122 4.53 4.64 13.52
CA THR A 122 5.15 3.31 13.39
C THR A 122 4.34 2.39 12.48
N LEU A 123 3.02 2.33 12.67
CA LEU A 123 2.13 1.54 11.80
C LEU A 123 2.17 2.05 10.35
N THR A 124 2.01 3.36 10.16
CA THR A 124 2.02 3.97 8.82
C THR A 124 3.32 3.70 8.09
N GLN A 125 4.46 3.85 8.76
CA GLN A 125 5.78 3.56 8.19
C GLN A 125 5.96 2.06 7.90
N HIS A 126 5.55 1.16 8.80
CA HIS A 126 5.65 -0.27 8.59
C HIS A 126 4.90 -0.73 7.33
N PHE A 127 3.64 -0.32 7.19
CA PHE A 127 2.83 -0.70 6.03
C PHE A 127 3.27 0.00 4.74
N ALA A 128 3.78 1.24 4.81
CA ALA A 128 4.40 1.91 3.68
C ALA A 128 5.68 1.17 3.20
N ASN A 129 6.55 0.79 4.12
CA ASN A 129 7.76 0.02 3.82
C ASN A 129 7.43 -1.33 3.20
N LYS A 130 6.47 -2.07 3.79
CA LYS A 130 6.02 -3.35 3.24
C LYS A 130 5.42 -3.20 1.83
N SER A 131 4.66 -2.13 1.58
CA SER A 131 4.14 -1.83 0.24
C SER A 131 5.28 -1.58 -0.75
N LYS A 132 6.31 -0.83 -0.34
CA LYS A 132 7.49 -0.54 -1.16
C LYS A 132 8.36 -1.77 -1.43
N GLU A 133 8.58 -2.61 -0.42
CA GLU A 133 9.28 -3.90 -0.58
C GLU A 133 8.54 -4.81 -1.57
N ARG A 134 7.21 -4.87 -1.45
CA ARG A 134 6.37 -5.64 -2.39
C ARG A 134 6.44 -5.07 -3.80
N GLU A 135 6.41 -3.75 -3.96
CA GLU A 135 6.62 -3.08 -5.26
C GLU A 135 7.97 -3.46 -5.87
N MET A 136 9.06 -3.33 -5.12
CA MET A 136 10.42 -3.67 -5.57
C MET A 136 10.53 -5.14 -5.96
N PHE A 137 10.01 -6.04 -5.13
CA PHE A 137 10.01 -7.49 -5.40
C PHE A 137 9.25 -7.81 -6.68
N LEU A 138 8.05 -7.27 -6.88
CA LEU A 138 7.25 -7.52 -8.08
C LEU A 138 7.91 -6.93 -9.33
N MET A 139 8.48 -5.73 -9.24
CA MET A 139 9.23 -5.12 -10.35
C MET A 139 10.44 -5.97 -10.75
N GLN A 140 11.22 -6.44 -9.77
CA GLN A 140 12.34 -7.33 -10.02
C GLN A 140 11.88 -8.66 -10.63
N LYS A 141 10.83 -9.27 -10.07
CA LYS A 141 10.24 -10.51 -10.58
C LYS A 141 9.79 -10.36 -12.03
N LEU A 142 9.22 -9.22 -12.39
CA LEU A 142 8.77 -8.94 -13.75
C LEU A 142 9.94 -8.74 -14.72
N GLN A 143 10.96 -7.97 -14.33
CA GLN A 143 12.16 -7.74 -15.15
C GLN A 143 12.96 -9.02 -15.41
N MET A 144 13.04 -9.89 -14.41
CA MET A 144 13.72 -11.18 -14.50
C MET A 144 12.85 -12.27 -15.12
N HIS A 145 11.58 -11.98 -15.44
CA HIS A 145 10.68 -12.98 -16.00
C HIS A 145 11.12 -13.36 -17.42
N LYS A 146 11.50 -14.62 -17.61
CA LYS A 146 11.87 -15.20 -18.90
C LYS A 146 10.90 -16.31 -19.26
N LYS A 147 10.60 -16.46 -20.56
CA LYS A 147 9.82 -17.60 -21.06
C LYS A 147 10.49 -18.93 -20.69
N GLY A 148 11.80 -19.03 -20.91
CA GLY A 148 12.54 -20.29 -20.72
C GLY A 148 11.87 -21.45 -21.47
N ASN A 149 11.65 -22.55 -20.75
CA ASN A 149 11.03 -23.77 -21.28
C ASN A 149 9.49 -23.77 -21.20
N SER A 150 8.86 -22.73 -20.62
CA SER A 150 7.39 -22.64 -20.56
C SER A 150 6.79 -22.37 -21.94
N SER A 151 5.50 -22.70 -22.11
CA SER A 151 4.79 -22.31 -23.33
C SER A 151 4.61 -20.79 -23.41
N VAL A 152 4.39 -20.27 -24.62
CA VAL A 152 4.10 -18.83 -24.81
C VAL A 152 2.89 -18.39 -23.99
N ASP A 153 1.85 -19.22 -23.93
CA ASP A 153 0.64 -18.90 -23.15
C ASP A 153 0.91 -18.85 -21.64
N GLU A 154 1.67 -19.80 -21.10
CA GLU A 154 2.05 -19.79 -19.69
C GLU A 154 2.87 -18.56 -19.34
N TYR A 155 3.82 -18.21 -20.21
CA TYR A 155 4.65 -17.02 -20.07
C TYR A 155 3.81 -15.74 -20.06
N ILE A 156 2.90 -15.55 -21.03
CA ILE A 156 2.01 -14.38 -21.10
C ILE A 156 1.10 -14.31 -19.86
N ARG A 157 0.48 -15.43 -19.46
CA ARG A 157 -0.39 -15.49 -18.27
C ARG A 157 0.36 -15.13 -16.99
N SER A 158 1.56 -15.68 -16.80
CA SER A 158 2.41 -15.38 -15.65
C SER A 158 2.85 -13.91 -15.63
N PHE A 159 3.29 -13.37 -16.77
CA PHE A 159 3.65 -11.96 -16.91
C PHE A 159 2.48 -11.03 -16.57
N LYS A 160 1.27 -11.35 -17.08
CA LYS A 160 0.05 -10.61 -16.79
C LYS A 160 -0.27 -10.63 -15.29
N LYS A 161 -0.19 -11.81 -14.65
CA LYS A 161 -0.45 -11.95 -13.22
C LYS A 161 0.42 -11.01 -12.37
N ILE A 162 1.72 -10.95 -12.65
CA ILE A 162 2.65 -10.06 -11.92
C ILE A 162 2.30 -8.58 -12.17
N SER A 163 1.94 -8.22 -13.41
CA SER A 163 1.51 -6.87 -13.77
C SER A 163 0.20 -6.45 -13.07
N ASP A 164 -0.73 -7.40 -12.92
CA ASP A 164 -2.00 -7.19 -12.24
C ASP A 164 -1.77 -7.06 -10.71
N GLU A 165 -0.85 -7.82 -10.13
CA GLU A 165 -0.42 -7.66 -8.72
C GLU A 165 0.19 -6.28 -8.43
N LEU A 166 0.98 -5.73 -9.37
CA LEU A 166 1.50 -4.36 -9.28
C LEU A 166 0.39 -3.31 -9.38
N THR A 167 -0.59 -3.54 -10.25
CA THR A 167 -1.77 -2.69 -10.36
C THR A 167 -2.60 -2.71 -9.08
N ALA A 168 -2.75 -3.88 -8.44
CA ALA A 168 -3.51 -4.06 -7.20
C ALA A 168 -2.89 -3.31 -5.99
N ILE A 169 -1.58 -3.05 -6.00
CA ILE A 169 -0.92 -2.23 -4.97
C ILE A 169 -0.81 -0.74 -5.36
N GLY A 170 -1.51 -0.31 -6.41
CA GLY A 170 -1.53 1.08 -6.89
C GLY A 170 -0.29 1.50 -7.68
N LYS A 171 0.49 0.54 -8.21
CA LYS A 171 1.73 0.78 -8.95
C LYS A 171 1.66 0.22 -10.38
N PRO A 172 0.73 0.69 -11.22
CA PRO A 172 0.59 0.18 -12.58
C PRO A 172 1.82 0.50 -13.43
N ILE A 173 2.20 -0.44 -14.29
CA ILE A 173 3.26 -0.24 -15.29
C ILE A 173 2.63 0.23 -16.61
N SER A 174 3.31 1.12 -17.31
CA SER A 174 2.87 1.59 -18.64
C SER A 174 2.83 0.44 -19.66
N ASN A 175 2.01 0.58 -20.70
CA ASN A 175 1.92 -0.45 -21.73
C ASN A 175 3.25 -0.64 -22.46
N GLU A 176 3.98 0.44 -22.69
CA GLU A 176 5.28 0.43 -23.37
C GLU A 176 6.31 -0.37 -22.58
N THR A 177 6.37 -0.16 -21.25
CA THR A 177 7.27 -0.92 -20.39
C THR A 177 6.84 -2.39 -20.30
N LYS A 178 5.53 -2.68 -20.26
CA LYS A 178 5.02 -4.06 -20.31
C LYS A 178 5.45 -4.77 -21.59
N VAL A 179 5.27 -4.13 -22.75
CA VAL A 179 5.68 -4.70 -24.04
C VAL A 179 7.20 -4.90 -24.07
N PHE A 180 7.97 -3.90 -23.68
CA PHE A 180 9.44 -3.99 -23.67
C PHE A 180 9.94 -5.16 -22.81
N TRP A 181 9.45 -5.31 -21.58
CA TRP A 181 9.84 -6.42 -20.71
C TRP A 181 9.33 -7.77 -21.20
N LEU A 182 8.12 -7.84 -21.74
CA LEU A 182 7.57 -9.06 -22.33
C LEU A 182 8.45 -9.55 -23.49
N LEU A 183 8.87 -8.65 -24.38
CA LEU A 183 9.73 -8.95 -25.53
C LEU A 183 11.15 -9.33 -25.10
N THR A 184 11.70 -8.65 -24.09
CA THR A 184 13.04 -8.93 -23.55
C THR A 184 13.11 -10.28 -22.81
N GLY A 185 11.97 -10.80 -22.35
CA GLY A 185 11.88 -12.12 -21.72
C GLY A 185 11.82 -13.29 -22.71
N LEU A 186 11.72 -13.03 -24.02
CA LEU A 186 11.73 -14.05 -25.05
C LEU A 186 13.14 -14.61 -25.29
N GLY A 187 13.22 -15.90 -25.61
CA GLY A 187 14.48 -16.58 -25.93
C GLY A 187 14.99 -16.27 -27.35
N LYS A 188 16.18 -16.78 -27.67
CA LYS A 188 16.86 -16.56 -28.97
C LYS A 188 16.04 -16.99 -30.20
N HIS A 189 15.09 -17.91 -30.03
CA HIS A 189 14.21 -18.35 -31.11
C HIS A 189 13.25 -17.25 -31.60
N TYR A 190 13.03 -16.19 -30.82
CA TYR A 190 12.12 -15.09 -31.16
C TYR A 190 12.86 -13.79 -31.50
N GLU A 191 14.17 -13.84 -31.80
CA GLU A 191 15.01 -12.65 -32.05
C GLU A 191 14.45 -11.73 -33.15
N SER A 192 14.01 -12.31 -34.28
CA SER A 192 13.44 -11.56 -35.40
C SER A 192 12.11 -10.90 -35.01
N PHE A 193 11.22 -11.66 -34.36
CA PHE A 193 9.96 -11.16 -33.82
C PHE A 193 10.18 -10.02 -32.82
N ARG A 194 11.12 -10.22 -31.87
CA ARG A 194 11.49 -9.24 -30.84
C ARG A 194 11.99 -7.95 -31.47
N THR A 195 12.93 -8.03 -32.40
CA THR A 195 13.55 -6.86 -33.04
C THR A 195 12.53 -6.07 -33.85
N THR A 196 11.65 -6.78 -34.58
CA THR A 196 10.59 -6.16 -35.38
C THR A 196 9.60 -5.39 -34.49
N LEU A 197 9.13 -6.00 -33.39
CA LEU A 197 8.19 -5.33 -32.49
C LEU A 197 8.82 -4.22 -31.66
N LEU A 198 10.07 -4.37 -31.20
CA LEU A 198 10.80 -3.28 -30.55
C LEU A 198 10.99 -2.08 -31.50
N THR A 199 11.25 -2.32 -32.78
CA THR A 199 11.33 -1.24 -33.78
C THR A 199 9.97 -0.57 -33.99
N THR A 200 8.89 -1.34 -33.94
CA THR A 200 7.51 -0.84 -34.08
C THR A 200 7.12 0.03 -32.89
N MET A 201 7.60 -0.26 -31.68
CA MET A 201 7.40 0.59 -30.50
C MET A 201 7.96 2.02 -30.65
N LEU A 202 8.91 2.24 -31.55
CA LEU A 202 9.48 3.57 -31.82
C LEU A 202 8.60 4.42 -32.75
N LYS A 203 7.56 3.84 -33.36
CA LYS A 203 6.65 4.50 -34.29
C LYS A 203 5.26 4.66 -33.64
N PRO A 204 4.70 5.87 -33.56
CA PRO A 204 3.36 6.06 -33.04
C PRO A 204 2.28 5.63 -34.05
N PRO A 205 1.16 5.02 -33.61
CA PRO A 205 0.86 4.64 -32.22
C PRO A 205 1.60 3.37 -31.79
N ALA A 206 2.13 3.37 -30.57
CA ALA A 206 2.79 2.21 -29.99
C ALA A 206 1.79 1.08 -29.72
N PRO A 207 2.14 -0.18 -30.01
CA PRO A 207 1.23 -1.30 -29.78
C PRO A 207 1.00 -1.53 -28.30
N SER A 208 -0.22 -1.93 -27.95
CA SER A 208 -0.59 -2.26 -26.57
C SER A 208 -0.02 -3.62 -26.13
N TYR A 209 0.06 -3.85 -24.82
CA TYR A 209 0.43 -5.16 -24.28
C TYR A 209 -0.47 -6.29 -24.82
N LEU A 210 -1.77 -6.04 -24.95
CA LEU A 210 -2.73 -7.02 -25.43
C LEU A 210 -2.47 -7.39 -26.90
N GLU A 211 -2.24 -6.39 -27.75
CA GLU A 211 -1.90 -6.61 -29.17
C GLU A 211 -0.62 -7.44 -29.30
N VAL A 212 0.44 -7.07 -28.59
CA VAL A 212 1.71 -7.82 -28.64
C VAL A 212 1.56 -9.25 -28.12
N ALA A 213 0.78 -9.45 -27.05
CA ALA A 213 0.49 -10.80 -26.55
C ALA A 213 -0.22 -11.66 -27.60
N THR A 214 -1.23 -11.11 -28.30
CA THR A 214 -1.94 -11.83 -29.37
C THR A 214 -1.04 -12.11 -30.57
N LEU A 215 -0.19 -11.15 -30.98
CA LEU A 215 0.77 -11.35 -32.06
C LEU A 215 1.78 -12.44 -31.72
N LEU A 216 2.23 -12.50 -30.47
CA LEU A 216 3.17 -13.51 -30.00
C LEU A 216 2.54 -14.92 -30.02
N GLN A 217 1.26 -15.05 -29.63
CA GLN A 217 0.52 -16.32 -29.72
C GLN A 217 0.32 -16.76 -31.17
N ASN A 218 -0.03 -15.83 -32.06
CA ASN A 218 -0.19 -16.12 -33.48
C ASN A 218 1.14 -16.57 -34.11
N HIS A 219 2.24 -15.88 -33.78
CA HIS A 219 3.58 -16.26 -34.24
C HIS A 219 3.96 -17.66 -33.76
N GLU A 220 3.64 -18.01 -32.51
CA GLU A 220 3.88 -19.36 -31.99
C GLU A 220 3.09 -20.42 -32.74
N THR A 221 1.81 -20.15 -33.02
CA THR A 221 0.93 -21.06 -33.77
C THR A 221 1.48 -21.32 -35.18
N MET A 222 1.91 -20.27 -35.88
CA MET A 222 2.50 -20.42 -37.22
C MET A 222 3.80 -21.21 -37.17
N ARG A 223 4.66 -20.94 -36.19
CA ARG A 223 5.91 -21.68 -35.99
C ARG A 223 5.66 -23.18 -35.76
N THR A 224 4.66 -23.54 -34.96
CA THR A 224 4.31 -24.96 -34.73
C THR A 224 3.76 -25.64 -35.99
N LEU A 225 3.01 -24.94 -36.83
CA LEU A 225 2.49 -25.48 -38.10
C LEU A 225 3.61 -25.73 -39.13
N GLU A 226 4.61 -24.85 -39.16
CA GLU A 226 5.79 -25.01 -40.02
C GLU A 226 6.71 -26.15 -39.56
N GLU A 227 6.82 -26.38 -38.25
CA GLU A 227 7.60 -27.48 -37.67
C GLU A 227 6.96 -28.87 -37.89
N ASP A 228 5.63 -28.95 -37.93
CA ASP A 228 4.88 -30.20 -38.19
C ASP A 228 4.74 -30.54 -39.69
N SER A 229 5.22 -29.67 -40.58
CA SER A 229 5.22 -29.93 -42.02
C SER A 229 6.33 -30.93 -42.39
N PRO A 230 6.03 -32.16 -42.86
CA PRO A 230 7.05 -33.10 -43.27
C PRO A 230 7.82 -32.50 -44.45
N SER A 231 9.14 -32.40 -44.33
CA SER A 231 10.02 -31.96 -45.40
C SER A 231 9.77 -32.81 -46.65
N THR A 232 9.13 -32.21 -47.66
CA THR A 232 8.97 -32.84 -48.97
C THR A 232 10.37 -33.12 -49.51
N ASN A 233 10.74 -34.40 -49.48
CA ASN A 233 12.05 -34.89 -49.87
C ASN A 233 12.14 -34.84 -51.41
N VAL A 234 12.45 -33.67 -51.96
CA VAL A 234 12.54 -33.45 -53.43
C VAL A 234 13.81 -34.10 -54.04
N ALA A 235 14.57 -34.87 -53.27
CA ALA A 235 15.82 -35.49 -53.73
C ALA A 235 15.66 -36.84 -54.47
N SER A 236 14.44 -37.35 -54.69
CA SER A 236 14.23 -38.67 -55.33
C SER A 236 13.78 -38.65 -56.80
N MET A 237 13.70 -37.48 -57.46
CA MET A 237 13.24 -37.38 -58.87
C MET A 237 14.24 -36.76 -59.84
N VAL A 238 15.55 -36.97 -59.67
CA VAL A 238 16.56 -36.58 -60.69
C VAL A 238 17.49 -37.74 -61.06
N GLY A 239 16.97 -38.97 -61.08
CA GLY A 239 17.73 -40.15 -61.49
C GLY A 239 16.89 -41.11 -62.30
N LEU A 240 16.46 -40.71 -63.50
CA LEU A 240 16.03 -41.60 -64.60
C LEU A 240 15.63 -40.76 -65.82
N LEU A 241 16.62 -40.20 -66.52
CA LEU A 241 16.66 -40.01 -67.98
C LEU A 241 18.14 -39.95 -68.38
#